data_AF-A0A6B1GFH8-F1
#
_entry.id   AF-A0A6B1GFH8-F1
#
_cell.length_a   1.000
_cell.length_b   1.000
_cell.length_c   1.000
_cell.angle_alpha   90.00
_cell.angle_beta   90.00
_cell.angle_gamma   90.00
#
_symmetry.space_group_name_H-M   'P 1'
#
loop_
_entity.id
_entity.type
_entity.pdbx_description
1 polymer ?
#
loop_
_entity_poly.entity_id
_entity_poly.type
_entity_poly.pdbx_seq_one_letter_code
_entity_poly.pdbx_strand_id
1 'polypeptide(L)'
;MSAINNFATQSYLSYLGLFGWLNWPGYTSNVFFRPVLLMAMFSLAGRFAGDEGAAQRYAVGMIALSEMQIVQGGITQTFHYERQFGTLWVLFSSSGSRIVAYLSRGVLHYGNALLSAATTLLFAWLLFGVALPEADWAVVVAAVVLIALSSMTFSLMMGSFVIVLRDWFSGPALSYGLIIALTGAFIPRDALPAPLDDLGLLLPLTWALPALRDALGQGETDVAQALLGELGVAIAYLAVGLVLFRAVEWRARTNGTYDTV
;
A
#
# COMPACT_ATOMS: atom_id res chain seq x y z
N MET A 1 20.66 -22.51 8.93
CA MET A 1 19.91 -21.30 9.39
C MET A 1 18.44 -21.68 9.56
N SER A 2 17.78 -21.20 10.60
CA SER A 2 16.33 -21.42 10.76
C SER A 2 15.55 -20.67 9.67
N ALA A 3 14.31 -21.10 9.37
CA ALA A 3 13.46 -20.45 8.37
C ALA A 3 13.20 -18.97 8.70
N ILE A 4 13.06 -18.64 9.99
CA ILE A 4 12.88 -17.27 10.49
C ILE A 4 14.12 -16.42 10.21
N ASN A 5 15.33 -16.93 10.48
CA ASN A 5 16.56 -16.18 10.21
C ASN A 5 16.72 -15.90 8.71
N ASN A 6 16.37 -16.88 7.86
CA ASN A 6 16.42 -16.68 6.41
C ASN A 6 15.43 -15.59 5.95
N PHE A 7 14.19 -15.62 6.46
CA PHE A 7 13.19 -14.58 6.15
C PHE A 7 13.67 -13.19 6.60
N ALA A 8 14.15 -13.06 7.83
CA ALA A 8 14.64 -11.78 8.36
C ALA A 8 15.83 -11.24 7.55
N THR A 9 16.79 -12.10 7.21
CA THR A 9 17.94 -11.70 6.37
C THR A 9 17.48 -11.28 4.97
N GLN A 10 16.56 -12.02 4.33
CA GLN A 10 16.05 -11.64 3.01
C GLN A 10 15.27 -10.33 3.03
N SER A 11 14.43 -10.12 4.05
CA SER A 11 13.73 -8.84 4.22
C SER A 11 14.71 -7.69 4.38
N TYR A 12 15.70 -7.84 5.26
CA TYR A 12 16.69 -6.80 5.50
C TYR A 12 17.52 -6.49 4.25
N LEU A 13 18.02 -7.50 3.54
CA LEU A 13 18.82 -7.30 2.32
C LEU A 13 18.01 -6.71 1.17
N SER A 14 16.77 -7.18 0.98
CA SER A 14 15.86 -6.62 -0.03
C SER A 14 15.58 -5.15 0.23
N TYR A 15 15.38 -4.78 1.50
CA TYR A 15 15.15 -3.41 1.89
C TYR A 15 16.41 -2.55 1.76
N LEU A 16 17.55 -3.04 2.24
CA LEU A 16 18.85 -2.37 2.14
C LEU A 16 19.23 -2.08 0.68
N GLY A 17 18.89 -2.99 -0.25
CA GLY A 17 19.12 -2.82 -1.69
C GLY A 17 18.43 -1.58 -2.30
N LEU A 18 17.38 -1.05 -1.67
CA LEU A 18 16.72 0.19 -2.11
C LEU A 18 17.52 1.46 -1.72
N PHE A 19 18.29 1.40 -0.63
CA PHE A 19 19.02 2.56 -0.09
C PHE A 19 20.35 2.83 -0.80
N GLY A 20 20.64 2.14 -1.91
CA GLY A 20 21.74 2.51 -2.81
C GLY A 20 21.55 3.91 -3.42
N TRP A 21 20.31 4.33 -3.64
CA TRP A 21 19.94 5.68 -4.12
C TRP A 21 19.08 6.46 -3.13
N LEU A 22 18.28 5.77 -2.29
CA LEU A 22 17.51 6.41 -1.22
C LEU A 22 18.44 6.77 -0.05
N ASN A 23 19.07 7.94 -0.10
CA ASN A 23 19.83 8.47 1.04
C ASN A 23 18.86 8.88 2.19
N TRP A 24 19.40 9.14 3.39
CA TRP A 24 18.59 9.59 4.53
C TRP A 24 17.64 10.76 4.18
N PRO A 25 18.05 11.78 3.41
CA PRO A 25 17.13 12.81 2.89
C PRO A 25 15.99 12.26 2.01
N GLY A 26 16.26 11.32 1.11
CA GLY A 26 15.24 10.70 0.26
C GLY A 26 14.26 9.84 1.06
N TYR A 27 14.74 9.14 2.09
CA TYR A 27 13.89 8.39 3.01
C TYR A 27 12.97 9.33 3.79
N THR A 28 13.54 10.37 4.43
CA THR A 28 12.74 11.29 5.24
C THR A 28 11.75 12.07 4.38
N SER A 29 12.16 12.48 3.19
CA SER A 29 11.29 13.13 2.21
C SER A 29 10.09 12.26 1.85
N ASN A 30 10.30 10.97 1.56
CA ASN A 30 9.21 10.10 1.17
C ASN A 30 8.30 9.70 2.32
N VAL A 31 8.84 9.31 3.48
CA VAL A 31 8.03 8.76 4.59
C VAL A 31 7.33 9.86 5.39
N PHE A 32 7.91 11.06 5.50
CA PHE A 32 7.39 12.11 6.36
C PHE A 32 6.89 13.33 5.57
N PHE A 33 7.73 13.93 4.73
CA PHE A 33 7.38 15.22 4.11
C PHE A 33 6.34 15.08 3.00
N ARG A 34 6.55 14.16 2.06
CA ARG A 34 5.67 13.95 0.92
C ARG A 34 4.22 13.65 1.32
N PRO A 35 3.92 12.73 2.25
CA PRO A 35 2.53 12.44 2.60
C PRO A 35 1.87 13.63 3.31
N VAL A 36 2.60 14.37 4.15
CA VAL A 36 2.09 15.60 4.78
C VAL A 36 1.80 16.69 3.74
N LEU A 37 2.68 16.88 2.75
CA LEU A 37 2.48 17.86 1.68
C LEU A 37 1.29 17.51 0.79
N LEU A 38 1.16 16.23 0.39
CA LEU A 38 0.00 15.77 -0.37
C LEU A 38 -1.28 15.89 0.45
N MET A 39 -1.24 15.52 1.74
CA MET A 39 -2.36 15.66 2.65
C MET A 39 -2.80 17.12 2.75
N ALA A 40 -1.85 18.04 2.96
CA ALA A 40 -2.13 19.46 3.00
C ALA A 40 -2.72 19.97 1.69
N MET A 41 -2.14 19.58 0.55
CA MET A 41 -2.62 19.98 -0.78
C MET A 41 -4.07 19.53 -1.02
N PHE A 42 -4.38 18.25 -0.81
CA PHE A 42 -5.73 17.73 -1.03
C PHE A 42 -6.72 18.28 -0.01
N SER A 43 -6.35 18.36 1.27
CA SER A 43 -7.24 18.90 2.31
C SER A 43 -7.54 20.38 2.11
N LEU A 44 -6.56 21.17 1.63
CA LEU A 44 -6.81 22.55 1.21
C LEU A 44 -7.71 22.63 -0.02
N ALA A 45 -7.53 21.74 -1.01
CA ALA A 45 -8.44 21.65 -2.14
C ALA A 45 -9.88 21.34 -1.67
N GLY A 46 -10.05 20.41 -0.72
CA GLY A 46 -11.34 20.13 -0.07
C GLY A 46 -11.91 21.34 0.65
N ARG A 47 -11.08 22.14 1.34
CA ARG A 47 -11.51 23.37 2.02
C ARG A 47 -12.09 24.42 1.06
N PHE A 48 -11.57 24.53 -0.16
CA PHE A 48 -11.98 25.55 -1.12
C PHE A 48 -13.00 25.08 -2.16
N ALA A 49 -12.99 23.80 -2.51
CA ALA A 49 -13.86 23.23 -3.54
C ALA A 49 -14.98 22.34 -2.98
N GLY A 50 -14.88 21.92 -1.71
CA GLY A 50 -15.84 21.06 -1.04
C GLY A 50 -16.77 21.80 -0.11
N ASP A 51 -17.61 21.02 0.57
CA ASP A 51 -18.52 21.42 1.62
C ASP A 51 -17.83 21.54 2.99
N GLU A 52 -18.60 21.96 3.99
CA GLU A 52 -18.12 22.04 5.37
C GLU A 52 -17.63 20.67 5.85
N GLY A 53 -16.43 20.63 6.41
CA GLY A 53 -15.79 19.38 6.84
C GLY A 53 -15.01 18.63 5.75
N ALA A 54 -15.06 19.03 4.47
CA ALA A 54 -14.34 18.35 3.39
C ALA A 54 -12.82 18.30 3.61
N ALA A 55 -12.24 19.36 4.19
CA ALA A 55 -10.82 19.41 4.51
C ALA A 55 -10.42 18.29 5.49
N GLN A 56 -11.18 18.09 6.55
CA GLN A 56 -10.96 17.03 7.54
C GLN A 56 -11.17 15.64 6.94
N ARG A 57 -12.21 15.47 6.10
CA ARG A 57 -12.48 14.19 5.43
C ARG A 57 -11.37 13.79 4.46
N TYR A 58 -10.83 14.76 3.73
CA TYR A 58 -9.71 14.54 2.80
C TYR A 58 -8.41 14.28 3.56
N ALA A 59 -8.21 14.92 4.70
CA ALA A 59 -7.07 14.65 5.58
C ALA A 59 -7.08 13.19 6.07
N VAL A 60 -8.24 12.67 6.49
CA VAL A 60 -8.39 11.26 6.89
C VAL A 60 -8.21 10.32 5.71
N GLY A 61 -8.78 10.61 4.53
CA GLY A 61 -8.54 9.83 3.32
C GLY A 61 -7.07 9.76 2.95
N MET A 62 -6.32 10.84 3.19
CA MET A 62 -4.88 10.89 2.93
C MET A 62 -4.04 10.07 3.90
N ILE A 63 -4.51 9.79 5.12
CA ILE A 63 -3.84 8.84 6.02
C ILE A 63 -3.73 7.48 5.33
N ALA A 64 -4.87 6.95 4.87
CA ALA A 64 -4.94 5.65 4.19
C ALA A 64 -4.19 5.66 2.84
N LEU A 65 -4.35 6.71 2.03
CA LEU A 65 -3.65 6.81 0.74
C LEU A 65 -2.13 6.92 0.88
N SER A 66 -1.64 7.55 1.97
CA SER A 66 -0.20 7.66 2.22
C SER A 66 0.47 6.29 2.43
N GLU A 67 -0.24 5.37 3.09
CA GLU A 67 0.21 4.00 3.32
C GLU A 67 0.38 3.26 2.00
N MET A 68 -0.68 3.29 1.18
CA MET A 68 -0.69 2.68 -0.13
C MET A 68 0.44 3.22 -1.00
N GLN A 69 0.63 4.54 -1.03
CA GLN A 69 1.67 5.19 -1.81
C GLN A 69 3.09 4.73 -1.41
N ILE A 70 3.38 4.65 -0.11
CA ILE A 70 4.71 4.26 0.40
C ILE A 70 4.99 2.79 0.17
N VAL A 71 4.00 1.94 0.45
CA VAL A 71 4.14 0.49 0.32
C VAL A 71 4.24 0.09 -1.14
N GLN A 72 3.39 0.65 -2.00
CA GLN A 72 3.40 0.32 -3.42
C GLN A 72 4.69 0.72 -4.09
N GLY A 73 5.14 1.97 -3.93
CA GLY A 73 6.38 2.44 -4.53
C GLY A 73 7.58 1.61 -4.11
N GLY A 74 7.72 1.35 -2.79
CA GLY A 74 8.84 0.59 -2.27
C GLY A 74 8.86 -0.86 -2.74
N ILE A 75 7.71 -1.56 -2.65
CA ILE A 75 7.64 -2.97 -3.03
C ILE A 75 7.82 -3.14 -4.54
N THR A 76 7.09 -2.40 -5.38
CA THR A 76 7.21 -2.58 -6.84
C THR A 76 8.61 -2.24 -7.35
N GLN A 77 9.29 -1.29 -6.71
CA GLN A 77 10.68 -0.95 -7.02
C GLN A 77 11.65 -2.11 -6.71
N THR A 78 11.43 -2.89 -5.65
CA THR A 78 12.27 -4.09 -5.40
C THR A 78 12.21 -5.08 -6.55
N PHE A 79 11.02 -5.34 -7.10
CA PHE A 79 10.84 -6.21 -8.26
C PHE A 79 11.46 -5.61 -9.53
N HIS A 80 11.33 -4.30 -9.71
CA HIS A 80 11.97 -3.59 -10.81
C HIS A 80 13.50 -3.74 -10.75
N TYR A 81 14.11 -3.53 -9.59
CA TYR A 81 15.55 -3.65 -9.39
C TYR A 81 16.08 -5.05 -9.61
N GLU A 82 15.36 -6.08 -9.14
CA GLU A 82 15.76 -7.46 -9.43
C GLU A 82 15.86 -7.74 -10.93
N ARG A 83 14.90 -7.20 -11.69
CA ARG A 83 14.89 -7.30 -13.15
C ARG A 83 15.97 -6.42 -13.79
N GLN A 84 16.04 -5.15 -13.42
CA GLN A 84 16.96 -4.16 -13.99
C GLN A 84 18.42 -4.56 -13.81
N PHE A 85 18.77 -5.12 -12.65
CA PHE A 85 20.12 -5.58 -12.35
C PHE A 85 20.39 -7.03 -12.81
N GLY A 86 19.45 -7.69 -13.49
CA GLY A 86 19.64 -9.03 -14.02
C GLY A 86 19.86 -10.08 -12.93
N THR A 87 19.18 -9.96 -11.78
CA THR A 87 19.31 -10.88 -10.64
C THR A 87 18.14 -11.86 -10.49
N LEU A 88 17.11 -11.74 -11.34
CA LEU A 88 15.97 -12.67 -11.37
C LEU A 88 16.38 -14.12 -11.63
N TRP A 89 17.37 -14.35 -12.50
CA TRP A 89 17.87 -15.71 -12.75
C TRP A 89 18.51 -16.32 -11.51
N VAL A 90 19.23 -15.52 -10.71
CA VAL A 90 19.83 -15.96 -9.43
C VAL A 90 18.71 -16.36 -8.46
N LEU A 91 17.68 -15.52 -8.34
CA LEU A 91 16.54 -15.80 -7.48
C LEU A 91 15.85 -17.13 -7.86
N PHE A 92 15.51 -17.30 -9.15
CA PHE A 92 14.76 -18.47 -9.62
C PHE A 92 15.58 -19.77 -9.67
N SER A 93 16.90 -19.66 -9.85
CA SER A 93 17.82 -20.80 -9.86
C SER A 93 18.35 -21.19 -8.48
N SER A 94 18.20 -20.32 -7.47
CA SER A 94 18.65 -20.61 -6.10
C SER A 94 17.87 -21.78 -5.47
N SER A 95 18.52 -22.46 -4.52
CA SER A 95 17.89 -23.50 -3.68
C SER A 95 16.98 -22.92 -2.59
N GLY A 96 16.90 -21.58 -2.48
CA GLY A 96 16.11 -20.87 -1.49
C GLY A 96 14.60 -20.98 -1.73
N SER A 97 13.83 -20.77 -0.66
CA SER A 97 12.38 -20.62 -0.79
C SER A 97 12.05 -19.31 -1.48
N ARG A 98 11.51 -19.39 -2.69
CA ARG A 98 11.11 -18.23 -3.50
C ARG A 98 9.86 -17.53 -2.95
N ILE A 99 9.02 -18.27 -2.23
CA ILE A 99 7.88 -17.69 -1.52
C ILE A 99 8.37 -16.82 -0.36
N VAL A 100 9.39 -17.29 0.37
CA VAL A 100 10.02 -16.49 1.44
C VAL A 100 10.59 -15.21 0.84
N ALA A 101 11.30 -15.29 -0.29
CA ALA A 101 11.85 -14.12 -0.99
C ALA A 101 10.76 -13.18 -1.50
N TYR A 102 9.62 -13.72 -1.96
CA TYR A 102 8.46 -12.94 -2.38
C TYR A 102 7.85 -12.18 -1.20
N LEU A 103 7.52 -12.86 -0.11
CA LEU A 103 6.87 -12.27 1.05
C LEU A 103 7.81 -11.32 1.81
N SER A 104 9.11 -11.60 1.82
CA SER A 104 10.10 -10.80 2.56
C SER A 104 10.21 -9.37 2.04
N ARG A 105 9.88 -9.13 0.76
CA ARG A 105 9.94 -7.81 0.12
C ARG A 105 8.99 -6.80 0.74
N GLY A 106 7.88 -7.21 1.35
CA GLY A 106 6.89 -6.25 1.88
C GLY A 106 7.05 -5.88 3.35
N VAL A 107 7.66 -6.74 4.18
CA VAL A 107 7.60 -6.60 5.65
C VAL A 107 8.21 -5.30 6.17
N LEU A 108 9.35 -4.86 5.64
CA LEU A 108 9.96 -3.60 6.09
C LEU A 108 9.25 -2.37 5.50
N HIS A 109 8.51 -2.52 4.39
CA HIS A 109 7.66 -1.46 3.87
C HIS A 109 6.38 -1.28 4.68
N TYR A 110 5.90 -2.35 5.30
CA TYR A 110 4.78 -2.29 6.24
C TYR A 110 5.04 -1.28 7.38
N GLY A 111 6.23 -1.32 7.98
CA GLY A 111 6.62 -0.33 9.00
C GLY A 111 6.65 1.11 8.49
N ASN A 112 7.10 1.33 7.24
CA ASN A 112 7.06 2.67 6.64
C ASN A 112 5.63 3.15 6.37
N ALA A 113 4.72 2.24 6.05
CA ALA A 113 3.30 2.54 5.93
C ALA A 113 2.76 3.11 7.25
N LEU A 114 2.98 2.38 8.35
CA LEU A 114 2.53 2.79 9.67
C LEU A 114 3.15 4.13 10.10
N LEU A 115 4.44 4.35 9.81
CA LEU A 115 5.10 5.64 10.07
C LEU A 115 4.51 6.78 9.22
N SER A 116 4.21 6.51 7.94
CA SER A 116 3.55 7.47 7.05
C SER A 116 2.14 7.81 7.54
N ALA A 117 1.36 6.81 7.94
CA ALA A 117 0.03 7.00 8.52
C ALA A 117 0.10 7.82 9.81
N ALA A 118 0.99 7.47 10.73
CA ALA A 118 1.17 8.18 11.99
C ALA A 118 1.58 9.64 11.76
N THR A 119 2.50 9.89 10.82
CA THR A 119 2.92 11.25 10.45
C THR A 119 1.76 12.01 9.83
N THR A 120 1.02 11.40 8.91
CA THR A 120 -0.12 12.04 8.24
C THR A 120 -1.24 12.35 9.23
N LEU A 121 -1.54 11.43 10.16
CA LEU A 121 -2.53 11.61 11.23
C LEU A 121 -2.15 12.74 12.18
N LEU A 122 -0.88 12.81 12.61
CA LEU A 122 -0.36 13.89 13.44
C LEU A 122 -0.58 15.25 12.78
N PHE A 123 -0.21 15.38 11.51
CA PHE A 123 -0.38 16.66 10.80
C PHE A 123 -1.83 16.93 10.38
N ALA A 124 -2.66 15.91 10.19
CA ALA A 124 -4.10 16.08 9.98
C ALA A 124 -4.75 16.74 11.20
N TRP A 125 -4.34 16.33 12.41
CA TRP A 125 -4.74 17.00 13.65
C TRP A 125 -4.21 18.42 13.75
N LEU A 126 -2.90 18.62 13.56
CA LEU A 126 -2.26 19.94 13.74
C LEU A 126 -2.74 20.99 12.74
N LEU A 127 -2.99 20.62 11.48
CA LEU A 127 -3.27 21.55 10.40
C LEU A 127 -4.76 21.69 10.06
N PHE A 128 -5.55 20.63 10.26
CA PHE A 128 -6.96 20.59 9.85
C PHE A 128 -7.91 20.30 11.02
N GLY A 129 -7.40 20.05 12.23
CA GLY A 129 -8.22 19.89 13.43
C GLY A 129 -9.00 18.58 13.49
N VAL A 130 -8.47 17.50 12.91
CA VAL A 130 -9.05 16.14 13.09
C VAL A 130 -9.08 15.79 14.58
N ALA A 131 -10.25 15.42 15.12
CA ALA A 131 -10.49 15.27 16.56
C ALA A 131 -9.86 14.00 17.16
N LEU A 132 -8.56 14.04 17.44
CA LEU A 132 -7.83 12.93 18.09
C LEU A 132 -8.25 12.61 19.55
N PRO A 133 -8.62 13.58 20.41
CA PRO A 133 -8.90 13.29 21.82
C PRO A 133 -10.11 12.37 22.04
N GLU A 134 -11.06 12.38 21.12
CA GLU A 134 -12.30 11.60 21.17
C GLU A 134 -12.22 10.33 20.31
N ALA A 135 -11.06 10.07 19.71
CA ALA A 135 -10.88 8.97 18.78
C ALA A 135 -10.89 7.60 19.48
N ASP A 136 -11.54 6.63 18.86
CA ASP A 136 -11.38 5.22 19.23
C ASP A 136 -10.03 4.70 18.69
N TRP A 137 -9.00 4.85 19.52
CA TRP A 137 -7.64 4.45 19.15
C TRP A 137 -7.49 2.96 18.84
N ALA A 138 -8.33 2.08 19.41
CA ALA A 138 -8.27 0.66 19.08
C ALA A 138 -8.70 0.44 17.62
N VAL A 139 -9.77 1.11 17.19
CA VAL A 139 -10.25 1.05 15.80
C VAL A 139 -9.30 1.76 14.85
N VAL A 140 -8.76 2.93 15.21
CA VAL A 140 -7.75 3.65 14.39
C VAL A 140 -6.55 2.74 14.12
N VAL A 141 -5.98 2.12 15.16
CA VAL A 141 -4.82 1.23 15.01
C VAL A 141 -5.18 0.01 14.17
N ALA A 142 -6.33 -0.63 14.41
CA ALA A 142 -6.77 -1.79 13.64
C ALA A 142 -6.97 -1.46 12.15
N ALA A 143 -7.61 -0.32 11.85
CA ALA A 143 -7.86 0.12 10.48
C ALA A 143 -6.53 0.42 9.75
N VAL A 144 -5.63 1.19 10.35
CA VAL A 144 -4.30 1.49 9.77
C VAL A 144 -3.49 0.21 9.54
N VAL A 145 -3.47 -0.71 10.51
CA VAL A 145 -2.79 -2.01 10.37
C VAL A 145 -3.35 -2.82 9.19
N LEU A 146 -4.67 -2.85 9.00
CA LEU A 146 -5.30 -3.58 7.91
C LEU A 146 -5.14 -2.89 6.56
N ILE A 147 -5.18 -1.56 6.51
CA ILE A 147 -4.88 -0.76 5.31
C ILE A 147 -3.45 -1.01 4.85
N ALA A 148 -2.47 -0.98 5.75
CA ALA A 148 -1.09 -1.31 5.44
C ALA A 148 -0.98 -2.75 4.89
N LEU A 149 -1.76 -3.69 5.43
CA LEU A 149 -1.70 -5.11 5.06
C LEU A 149 -2.28 -5.34 3.66
N SER A 150 -3.47 -4.81 3.39
CA SER A 150 -4.10 -4.91 2.07
C SER A 150 -3.25 -4.18 1.01
N SER A 151 -2.73 -3.00 1.34
CA SER A 151 -1.80 -2.26 0.47
C SER A 151 -0.53 -3.04 0.17
N MET A 152 0.05 -3.72 1.17
CA MET A 152 1.23 -4.59 0.99
C MET A 152 0.94 -5.77 0.08
N THR A 153 -0.14 -6.51 0.35
CA THR A 153 -0.50 -7.69 -0.46
C THR A 153 -0.87 -7.30 -1.90
N PHE A 154 -1.58 -6.20 -2.09
CA PHE A 154 -1.84 -5.60 -3.41
C PHE A 154 -0.53 -5.24 -4.14
N SER A 155 0.40 -4.60 -3.44
CA SER A 155 1.68 -4.17 -4.00
C SER A 155 2.59 -5.34 -4.37
N LEU A 156 2.55 -6.42 -3.58
CA LEU A 156 3.22 -7.69 -3.90
C LEU A 156 2.63 -8.32 -5.17
N MET A 157 1.31 -8.29 -5.35
CA MET A 157 0.66 -8.73 -6.59
C MET A 157 1.12 -7.86 -7.77
N MET A 158 1.14 -6.53 -7.60
CA MET A 158 1.64 -5.60 -8.62
C MET A 158 3.11 -5.84 -8.97
N GLY A 159 3.95 -6.24 -8.00
CA GLY A 159 5.34 -6.62 -8.22
C GLY A 159 5.51 -7.75 -9.25
N SER A 160 4.60 -8.74 -9.24
CA SER A 160 4.57 -9.80 -10.26
C SER A 160 4.27 -9.24 -11.65
N PHE A 161 3.39 -8.24 -11.78
CA PHE A 161 3.12 -7.57 -13.05
C PHE A 161 4.30 -6.74 -13.54
N VAL A 162 5.05 -6.09 -12.63
CA VAL A 162 6.27 -5.34 -12.98
C VAL A 162 7.30 -6.23 -13.68
N ILE A 163 7.45 -7.48 -13.22
CA ILE A 163 8.34 -8.44 -13.87
C ILE A 163 7.88 -8.73 -15.30
N VAL A 164 6.59 -9.05 -15.49
CA VAL A 164 6.03 -9.54 -16.77
C VAL A 164 5.88 -8.41 -17.80
N LEU A 165 5.27 -7.30 -17.40
CA LEU A 165 4.96 -6.18 -18.29
C LEU A 165 6.17 -5.30 -18.57
N ARG A 166 7.25 -5.44 -17.78
CA ARG A 166 8.46 -4.62 -17.86
C ARG A 166 8.19 -3.13 -17.67
N ASP A 167 7.09 -2.84 -16.98
CA ASP A 167 6.63 -1.50 -16.66
C ASP A 167 6.47 -1.41 -15.15
N TRP A 168 7.35 -0.63 -14.53
CA TRP A 168 7.33 -0.38 -13.09
C TRP A 168 6.63 0.93 -12.72
N PHE A 169 6.22 1.71 -13.72
CA PHE A 169 5.69 3.05 -13.51
C PHE A 169 4.19 3.12 -13.87
N SER A 170 3.81 2.80 -15.11
CA SER A 170 2.48 3.12 -15.63
C SER A 170 1.39 2.27 -14.98
N GLY A 171 1.60 0.95 -14.85
CA GLY A 171 0.68 0.04 -14.16
C GLY A 171 0.43 0.43 -12.70
N PRO A 172 1.48 0.56 -11.86
CA PRO A 172 1.34 1.04 -10.49
C PRO A 172 0.68 2.42 -10.40
N ALA A 173 1.08 3.39 -11.24
CA ALA A 173 0.48 4.72 -11.25
C ALA A 173 -1.02 4.70 -11.61
N LEU A 174 -1.41 3.92 -12.63
CA LEU A 174 -2.81 3.74 -13.01
C LEU A 174 -3.62 3.14 -11.85
N SER A 175 -3.10 2.09 -11.21
CA SER A 175 -3.79 1.48 -10.07
C SER A 175 -3.94 2.42 -8.88
N TYR A 176 -2.92 3.25 -8.60
CA TYR A 176 -3.01 4.27 -7.55
C TYR A 176 -4.04 5.35 -7.90
N GLY A 177 -4.15 5.74 -9.17
CA GLY A 177 -5.20 6.65 -9.64
C GLY A 177 -6.62 6.07 -9.46
N LEU A 178 -6.81 4.78 -9.77
CA LEU A 178 -8.07 4.08 -9.51
C LEU A 178 -8.39 4.03 -8.02
N ILE A 179 -7.38 3.77 -7.19
CA ILE A 179 -7.50 3.77 -5.72
C ILE A 179 -7.95 5.14 -5.21
N ILE A 180 -7.34 6.23 -5.66
CA ILE A 180 -7.76 7.58 -5.29
C ILE A 180 -9.23 7.84 -5.66
N ALA A 181 -9.64 7.39 -6.85
CA ALA A 181 -10.96 7.69 -7.40
C ALA A 181 -12.10 6.83 -6.80
N LEU A 182 -11.83 5.56 -6.49
CA LEU A 182 -12.88 4.56 -6.23
C LEU A 182 -12.98 4.07 -4.78
N THR A 183 -11.96 4.30 -3.94
CA THR A 183 -11.94 3.78 -2.56
C THR A 183 -12.78 4.58 -1.57
N GLY A 184 -13.31 5.74 -1.98
CA GLY A 184 -13.98 6.65 -1.07
C GLY A 184 -13.07 7.68 -0.41
N ALA A 185 -11.77 7.70 -0.71
CA ALA A 185 -10.79 8.58 -0.06
C ALA A 185 -11.12 10.07 -0.20
N PHE A 186 -11.57 10.50 -1.37
CA PHE A 186 -12.02 11.87 -1.62
C PHE A 186 -13.46 11.94 -2.12
N ILE A 187 -13.80 11.09 -3.09
CA ILE A 187 -15.13 11.04 -3.70
C ILE A 187 -15.98 10.06 -2.87
N PRO A 188 -17.12 10.49 -2.30
CA PRO A 188 -18.04 9.59 -1.62
C PRO A 188 -18.46 8.43 -2.54
N ARG A 189 -18.52 7.21 -1.99
CA ARG A 189 -18.76 6.00 -2.78
C ARG A 189 -20.19 5.93 -3.34
N ASP A 190 -21.14 6.45 -2.58
CA ASP A 190 -22.54 6.63 -2.97
C ASP A 190 -22.73 7.63 -4.13
N ALA A 191 -21.73 8.46 -4.42
CA ALA A 191 -21.72 9.33 -5.60
C ALA A 191 -21.23 8.63 -6.87
N LEU A 192 -20.67 7.42 -6.78
CA LEU A 192 -20.18 6.65 -7.92
C LEU A 192 -21.32 5.84 -8.57
N PRO A 193 -21.33 5.70 -9.91
CA PRO A 193 -22.18 4.72 -10.57
C PRO A 193 -21.92 3.30 -10.04
N ALA A 194 -22.97 2.48 -9.91
CA ALA A 194 -22.89 1.16 -9.30
C ALA A 194 -21.72 0.28 -9.80
N PRO A 195 -21.40 0.18 -11.11
CA PRO A 195 -20.27 -0.64 -11.55
C PRO A 195 -18.89 -0.14 -11.07
N LEU A 196 -18.74 1.17 -10.87
CA LEU A 196 -17.51 1.77 -10.35
C LEU A 196 -17.42 1.62 -8.83
N ASP A 197 -18.54 1.68 -8.14
CA ASP A 197 -18.61 1.42 -6.71
C ASP A 197 -18.28 -0.04 -6.37
N ASP A 198 -18.84 -0.99 -7.12
CA ASP A 198 -18.55 -2.42 -6.99
C ASP A 198 -17.05 -2.71 -7.19
N LEU A 199 -16.43 -2.05 -8.18
CA LEU A 199 -14.99 -2.17 -8.41
C LEU A 199 -14.18 -1.61 -7.23
N GLY A 200 -14.66 -0.53 -6.61
CA GLY A 200 -14.07 0.03 -5.40
C GLY A 200 -13.96 -0.98 -4.26
N LEU A 201 -14.96 -1.87 -4.07
CA LEU A 201 -14.94 -2.92 -3.03
C LEU A 201 -13.79 -3.91 -3.17
N LEU A 202 -13.20 -4.03 -4.35
CA LEU A 202 -12.08 -4.93 -4.59
C LEU A 202 -10.74 -4.29 -4.25
N LEU A 203 -10.68 -2.97 -4.15
CA LEU A 203 -9.44 -2.23 -3.95
C LEU A 203 -9.00 -2.27 -2.47
N PRO A 204 -7.67 -2.20 -2.20
CA PRO A 204 -7.19 -2.02 -0.85
C PRO A 204 -7.73 -0.71 -0.26
N LEU A 205 -7.69 -0.58 1.07
CA LEU A 205 -8.18 0.49 1.94
C LEU A 205 -9.68 0.78 1.90
N THR A 206 -10.44 0.31 0.91
CA THR A 206 -11.85 0.66 0.72
C THR A 206 -12.72 0.29 1.93
N TRP A 207 -12.49 -0.88 2.52
CA TRP A 207 -13.35 -1.39 3.59
C TRP A 207 -12.96 -0.83 4.95
N ALA A 208 -11.66 -0.67 5.21
CA ALA A 208 -11.17 -0.13 6.48
C ALA A 208 -11.26 1.41 6.57
N LEU A 209 -11.32 2.14 5.44
CA LEU A 209 -11.40 3.60 5.45
C LEU A 209 -12.66 4.14 6.17
N PRO A 210 -13.88 3.59 5.98
CA PRO A 210 -15.04 3.95 6.80
C PRO A 210 -14.82 3.76 8.29
N ALA A 211 -14.19 2.65 8.72
CA ALA A 211 -13.90 2.41 10.14
C ALA A 211 -12.89 3.41 10.70
N LEU A 212 -11.87 3.77 9.90
CA LEU A 212 -10.92 4.83 10.27
C LEU A 212 -11.62 6.19 10.43
N ARG A 213 -12.59 6.50 9.58
CA ARG A 213 -13.37 7.74 9.63
C ARG A 213 -14.28 7.77 10.87
N ASP A 214 -15.06 6.72 11.08
CA ASP A 214 -15.94 6.56 12.25
C ASP A 214 -15.15 6.73 13.55
N ALA A 215 -14.01 6.03 13.68
CA ALA A 215 -13.13 6.13 14.83
C ALA A 215 -12.51 7.52 15.05
N LEU A 216 -12.53 8.41 14.05
CA LEU A 216 -12.08 9.80 14.13
C LEU A 216 -13.26 10.79 14.17
N GLY A 217 -14.46 10.31 14.48
CA GLY A 217 -15.69 11.10 14.60
C GLY A 217 -16.31 11.53 13.27
N GLN A 218 -16.02 10.82 12.17
CA GLN A 218 -16.49 11.14 10.83
C GLN A 218 -17.41 10.05 10.27
N GLY A 219 -18.71 10.19 10.51
CA GLY A 219 -19.72 9.23 10.05
C GLY A 219 -19.82 8.02 10.97
N GLU A 220 -20.63 7.04 10.57
CA GLU A 220 -20.89 5.82 11.33
C GLU A 220 -20.74 4.61 10.41
N THR A 221 -20.18 3.52 10.91
CA THR A 221 -20.08 2.27 10.13
C THR A 221 -20.16 1.03 11.01
N ASP A 222 -20.43 -0.13 10.40
CA ASP A 222 -20.19 -1.41 11.07
C ASP A 222 -18.68 -1.70 11.06
N VAL A 223 -18.01 -1.31 12.14
CA VAL A 223 -16.55 -1.44 12.31
C VAL A 223 -16.10 -2.90 12.14
N ALA A 224 -16.85 -3.87 12.65
CA ALA A 224 -16.46 -5.28 12.55
C ALA A 224 -16.52 -5.76 11.10
N GLN A 225 -17.59 -5.43 10.39
CA GLN A 225 -17.73 -5.76 8.96
C GLN A 225 -16.66 -5.06 8.12
N ALA A 226 -16.39 -3.78 8.38
CA ALA A 226 -15.37 -2.99 7.70
C ALA A 226 -13.98 -3.61 7.82
N LEU A 227 -13.54 -3.93 9.05
CA LEU A 227 -12.22 -4.53 9.28
C LEU A 227 -12.13 -5.95 8.70
N LEU A 228 -13.18 -6.77 8.82
CA LEU A 228 -13.21 -8.11 8.21
C LEU A 228 -13.19 -8.06 6.69
N GLY A 229 -13.88 -7.10 6.08
CA GLY A 229 -13.87 -6.87 4.63
C GLY A 229 -12.46 -6.56 4.14
N GLU A 230 -11.75 -5.66 4.82
CA GLU A 230 -10.37 -5.28 4.47
C GLU A 230 -9.39 -6.45 4.62
N LEU A 231 -9.55 -7.24 5.69
CA LEU A 231 -8.78 -8.46 5.87
C LEU A 231 -9.05 -9.46 4.74
N GLY A 232 -10.30 -9.60 4.30
CA GLY A 232 -10.70 -10.40 3.16
C GLY A 232 -10.00 -9.97 1.86
N VAL A 233 -9.96 -8.66 1.59
CA VAL A 233 -9.25 -8.07 0.44
C VAL A 233 -7.75 -8.37 0.52
N ALA A 234 -7.13 -8.20 1.69
CA ALA A 234 -5.72 -8.52 1.89
C ALA A 234 -5.39 -10.00 1.62
N ILE A 235 -6.23 -10.91 2.13
CA ILE A 235 -6.08 -12.36 1.90
C ILE A 235 -6.25 -12.69 0.41
N ALA A 236 -7.24 -12.08 -0.26
CA ALA A 236 -7.48 -12.29 -1.68
C ALA A 236 -6.29 -11.84 -2.53
N TYR A 237 -5.76 -10.63 -2.29
CA TYR A 237 -4.59 -10.15 -3.01
C TYR A 237 -3.32 -10.95 -2.73
N LEU A 238 -3.14 -11.42 -1.49
CA LEU A 238 -2.03 -12.32 -1.16
C LEU A 238 -2.13 -13.62 -1.96
N ALA A 239 -3.33 -14.22 -2.03
CA ALA A 239 -3.55 -15.46 -2.79
C ALA A 239 -3.29 -15.25 -4.29
N VAL A 240 -3.87 -14.20 -4.88
CA VAL A 240 -3.68 -13.85 -6.30
C VAL A 240 -2.21 -13.55 -6.59
N GLY A 241 -1.55 -12.75 -5.75
CA GLY A 241 -0.13 -12.42 -5.87
C GLY A 241 0.77 -13.65 -5.86
N LEU A 242 0.52 -14.60 -4.94
CA LEU A 242 1.25 -15.87 -4.87
C LEU A 242 1.03 -16.74 -6.12
N VAL A 243 -0.20 -16.82 -6.63
CA VAL A 243 -0.51 -17.56 -7.86
C VAL A 243 0.19 -16.95 -9.06
N LEU A 244 0.12 -15.62 -9.23
CA LEU A 244 0.79 -14.91 -10.31
C LEU A 244 2.31 -15.08 -10.22
N PHE A 245 2.90 -14.93 -9.04
CA PHE A 245 4.34 -15.10 -8.85
C PHE A 245 4.80 -16.53 -9.19
N ARG A 246 4.03 -17.55 -8.79
CA ARG A 246 4.27 -18.95 -9.15
C ARG A 246 4.18 -19.18 -10.67
N ALA A 247 3.23 -18.55 -11.34
CA ALA A 247 3.09 -18.64 -12.80
C ALA A 247 4.28 -18.00 -13.53
N VAL A 248 4.74 -16.84 -13.05
CA VAL A 248 5.95 -16.16 -13.54
C VAL A 248 7.18 -17.04 -13.36
N GLU A 249 7.36 -17.62 -12.17
CA GLU A 249 8.46 -18.53 -11.87
C GLU A 249 8.45 -19.75 -12.81
N TRP A 250 7.30 -20.40 -12.95
CA TRP A 250 7.15 -21.57 -13.81
C TRP A 250 7.53 -21.26 -15.26
N ARG A 251 7.03 -20.15 -15.81
CA ARG A 251 7.33 -19.70 -17.19
C ARG A 251 8.81 -19.35 -17.38
N ALA A 252 9.43 -18.69 -16.40
CA ALA A 252 10.85 -18.35 -16.43
C ALA A 252 11.72 -19.61 -16.53
N ARG A 253 11.35 -20.66 -15.77
CA ARG A 253 12.10 -21.93 -15.72
C ARG A 253 11.89 -22.79 -16.95
N THR A 254 10.68 -22.88 -17.49
CA THR A 254 10.40 -23.73 -18.66
C THR A 254 11.04 -23.18 -19.93
N ASN A 255 11.08 -21.86 -20.08
CA ASN A 255 11.55 -21.23 -21.31
C ASN A 255 13.04 -20.85 -21.27
N GLY A 256 13.69 -20.97 -20.11
CA GLY A 256 15.07 -20.48 -19.89
C GLY A 256 15.21 -18.96 -20.03
N THR A 257 14.10 -18.24 -20.15
CA THR A 257 14.02 -16.81 -20.42
C THR A 257 14.03 -15.99 -19.15
N TYR A 258 15.06 -16.13 -18.32
CA TYR A 258 15.11 -15.42 -17.03
C TYR A 258 15.16 -13.89 -17.17
N ASP A 259 15.70 -13.39 -18.28
CA ASP A 259 15.77 -11.96 -18.59
C ASP A 259 14.58 -11.48 -19.46
N THR A 260 13.84 -12.41 -20.08
CA THR A 260 12.80 -12.10 -21.06
C THR A 260 11.40 -12.59 -20.70
N VAL A 261 11.18 -13.05 -19.46
CA VAL A 261 9.83 -13.25 -18.90
C VAL A 261 8.95 -12.03 -19.17
#